data_AF-A0A8J3KFE7-F1
#
_entry.id   AF-A0A8J3KFE7-F1
#
_cell.length_a   1.000
_cell.length_b   1.000
_cell.length_c   1.000
_cell.angle_alpha   90.00
_cell.angle_beta   90.00
_cell.angle_gamma   90.00
#
_symmetry.space_group_name_H-M   'P 1'
#
loop_
_entity.id
_entity.type
_entity.pdbx_description
1 polymer ?
#
loop_
_entity_poly.entity_id
_entity_poly.type
_entity_poly.pdbx_seq_one_letter_code
_entity_poly.pdbx_strand_id
1 'polypeptide(L)'
;MTTPSLLVLWDVDGTLIHNDGVSKQAYALGFELLTDLVPTEPVITDGMADTAITRSLFERHGLVLTTELAVRTLEVLLPRGQLRPELRPQDHRLGPTRSNRQTKTAPHAGGERFRCQSRLTESNR
;
A
#
# COMPACT_ATOMS: atom_id res chain seq x y z
N MET A 1 28.19 8.98 36.37
CA MET A 1 28.02 7.95 35.33
C MET A 1 26.87 8.38 34.45
N THR A 2 27.12 8.72 33.19
CA THR A 2 26.09 9.09 32.22
C THR A 2 25.51 7.82 31.60
N THR A 3 24.21 7.60 31.76
CA THR A 3 23.51 6.49 31.11
C THR A 3 23.51 6.75 29.60
N PRO A 4 23.94 5.80 28.76
CA PRO A 4 23.93 6.01 27.32
C PRO A 4 22.49 6.15 26.81
N SER A 5 22.25 7.16 26.00
CA SER A 5 20.96 7.40 25.36
C SER A 5 20.77 6.41 24.21
N LEU A 6 19.65 5.68 24.21
CA LEU A 6 19.29 4.74 23.14
C LEU A 6 18.37 5.44 22.13
N LEU A 7 18.77 5.47 20.85
CA LEU A 7 17.90 5.86 19.74
C LEU A 7 17.22 4.61 19.17
N VAL A 8 15.89 4.63 19.09
CA VAL A 8 15.11 3.57 18.47
C VAL A 8 14.29 4.16 17.32
N LEU A 9 14.45 3.60 16.13
CA LEU A 9 13.71 3.98 14.93
C LEU A 9 12.78 2.82 14.56
N TRP A 10 11.49 3.13 14.41
CA TRP A 10 10.48 2.17 13.98
C TRP A 10 9.94 2.64 12.63
N ASP A 11 9.89 1.70 11.70
CA ASP A 11 9.13 1.85 10.47
C ASP A 11 7.62 1.86 10.77
N VAL A 12 6.80 2.37 9.83
CA VAL A 12 5.35 2.55 10.02
C VAL A 12 4.57 1.45 9.33
N ASP A 13 4.69 1.32 8.01
CA ASP A 13 3.88 0.41 7.20
C ASP A 13 4.33 -1.05 7.35
N GLY A 14 3.42 -1.95 7.72
CA GLY A 14 3.74 -3.35 8.00
C GLY A 14 4.47 -3.60 9.32
N THR A 15 4.96 -2.53 9.98
CA THR A 15 5.61 -2.58 11.29
C THR A 15 4.65 -2.13 12.41
N LEU A 16 4.15 -0.89 12.34
CA LEU A 16 3.22 -0.33 13.33
C LEU A 16 1.76 -0.40 12.88
N ILE A 17 1.50 -0.26 11.58
CA ILE A 17 0.17 -0.29 10.99
C ILE A 17 0.11 -1.19 9.77
N HIS A 18 -1.05 -1.79 9.50
CA HIS A 18 -1.33 -2.40 8.20
C HIS A 18 -2.30 -1.47 7.47
N ASN A 19 -1.89 -0.87 6.35
CA ASN A 19 -2.74 0.09 5.63
C ASN A 19 -3.64 -0.56 4.55
N ASP A 20 -3.69 -1.89 4.47
CA ASP A 20 -4.51 -2.67 3.52
C ASP A 20 -4.36 -2.24 2.05
N GLY A 21 -3.23 -1.63 1.69
CA GLY A 21 -2.91 -1.21 0.33
C GLY A 21 -3.52 0.13 -0.09
N VAL A 22 -4.09 0.91 0.84
CA VAL A 22 -4.55 2.29 0.60
C VAL A 22 -3.43 3.16 0.01
N SER A 23 -2.18 3.01 0.48
CA SER A 23 -1.04 3.72 -0.11
C SER A 23 -0.84 3.40 -1.59
N LYS A 24 -1.02 2.13 -1.99
CA LYS A 24 -0.85 1.72 -3.40
C LYS A 24 -1.90 2.34 -4.32
N GLN A 25 -3.13 2.49 -3.84
CA GLN A 25 -4.21 3.14 -4.60
C GLN A 25 -3.92 4.63 -4.83
N ALA A 26 -3.34 5.32 -3.85
CA ALA A 26 -2.97 6.72 -4.00
C ALA A 26 -1.93 6.92 -5.12
N TYR A 27 -0.91 6.05 -5.20
CA TYR A 27 0.08 6.09 -6.27
C TYR A 27 -0.50 5.75 -7.64
N ALA A 28 -1.36 4.72 -7.73
CA ALA A 28 -2.01 4.34 -8.98
C ALA A 28 -2.85 5.49 -9.56
N LEU A 29 -3.64 6.14 -8.70
CA LEU A 29 -4.48 7.27 -9.10
C LEU A 29 -3.66 8.55 -9.34
N GLY A 30 -2.51 8.70 -8.68
CA GLY A 30 -1.56 9.78 -8.97
C GLY A 30 -0.93 9.63 -10.35
N PHE A 31 -0.53 8.41 -10.71
CA PHE A 31 -0.03 8.08 -12.05
C PHE A 31 -1.07 8.40 -13.12
N GLU A 32 -2.32 7.99 -12.92
CA GLU A 32 -3.41 8.27 -13.85
C GLU A 32 -3.60 9.77 -14.08
N LEU A 33 -3.60 10.59 -13.03
CA LEU A 33 -3.73 12.04 -13.18
C LEU A 33 -2.54 12.72 -13.84
N LEU A 34 -1.34 12.15 -13.72
CA LEU A 34 -0.12 12.74 -14.29
C LEU A 34 0.10 12.35 -15.75
N THR A 35 -0.48 11.23 -16.18
CA THR A 35 -0.20 10.62 -17.49
C THR A 35 -1.45 10.43 -18.36
N ASP A 36 -2.65 10.60 -17.79
CA ASP A 36 -3.94 10.22 -18.37
C ASP A 36 -4.04 8.73 -18.74
N LEU A 37 -3.21 7.87 -18.12
CA LEU A 37 -3.17 6.43 -18.33
C LEU A 37 -3.52 5.67 -17.04
N VAL A 38 -4.38 4.66 -17.16
CA VAL A 38 -4.63 3.72 -16.06
C VAL A 38 -3.43 2.78 -15.92
N PRO A 39 -2.82 2.63 -14.73
CA PRO A 39 -1.68 1.76 -14.55
C PRO A 39 -2.08 0.29 -14.76
N THR A 40 -1.36 -0.41 -15.64
CA THR A 40 -1.56 -1.85 -15.92
C THR A 40 -0.63 -2.73 -15.09
N GLU A 41 0.43 -2.15 -14.55
CA GLU A 41 1.43 -2.81 -13.72
C GLU A 41 1.25 -2.46 -12.23
N PRO A 42 1.49 -3.40 -11.28
CA PRO A 42 1.26 -3.16 -9.87
C PRO A 42 2.17 -2.09 -9.26
N VAL A 43 1.64 -1.32 -8.31
CA VAL A 43 2.44 -0.40 -7.49
C VAL A 43 3.25 -1.19 -6.45
N ILE A 44 4.56 -0.98 -6.46
CA ILE A 44 5.51 -1.58 -5.51
C ILE A 44 5.94 -0.49 -4.52
N THR A 45 5.75 -0.75 -3.22
CA THR A 45 5.98 0.23 -2.15
C THR A 45 7.10 -0.17 -1.20
N ASP A 46 7.32 -1.47 -0.94
CA ASP A 46 8.45 -2.13 -0.26
C ASP A 46 9.42 -1.25 0.58
N GLY A 47 8.91 -0.39 1.47
CA GLY A 47 9.70 0.55 2.28
C GLY A 47 10.40 1.68 1.50
N MET A 48 10.04 1.86 0.24
CA MET A 48 10.58 2.88 -0.66
C MET A 48 9.99 4.26 -0.33
N ALA A 49 10.79 5.30 -0.56
CA ALA A 49 10.31 6.68 -0.52
C ALA A 49 9.33 6.95 -1.68
N ASP A 50 8.37 7.85 -1.47
CA ASP A 50 7.31 8.22 -2.44
C ASP A 50 7.84 8.56 -3.83
N THR A 51 8.98 9.26 -3.90
CA THR A 51 9.64 9.63 -5.17
C THR A 51 10.19 8.40 -5.89
N ALA A 52 10.73 7.42 -5.16
CA ALA A 52 11.22 6.18 -5.71
C ALA A 52 10.05 5.27 -6.15
N ILE A 53 8.95 5.25 -5.39
CA ILE A 53 7.73 4.52 -5.76
C ILE A 53 7.18 5.06 -7.08
N THR A 54 7.03 6.39 -7.19
CA THR A 54 6.50 7.03 -8.40
C THR A 54 7.42 6.81 -9.59
N ARG A 55 8.74 6.96 -9.42
CA ARG A 55 9.71 6.69 -10.49
C ARG A 55 9.61 5.26 -10.99
N SER A 56 9.62 4.29 -10.08
CA SER A 56 9.47 2.87 -10.42
C SER A 56 8.17 2.62 -11.20
N LEU A 57 7.06 3.23 -10.78
CA LEU A 57 5.79 3.10 -11.48
C LEU A 57 5.85 3.64 -12.92
N PHE A 58 6.49 4.80 -13.15
CA PHE A 58 6.71 5.34 -14.49
C PHE A 58 7.58 4.42 -15.36
N GLU A 59 8.72 3.98 -14.83
CA GLU A 59 9.67 3.12 -15.53
C GLU A 59 9.03 1.78 -15.96
N ARG A 60 8.19 1.19 -15.10
CA ARG A 60 7.46 -0.04 -15.40
C ARG A 60 6.42 0.12 -16.53
N HIS A 61 6.00 1.35 -16.82
CA HIS A 61 5.13 1.68 -17.96
C HIS A 61 5.91 2.28 -19.14
N GLY A 62 7.25 2.21 -19.12
CA GLY A 62 8.10 2.73 -20.20
C GLY A 62 8.12 4.26 -20.27
N LEU A 63 7.73 4.94 -19.20
CA LEU A 63 7.71 6.39 -19.10
C LEU A 63 8.90 6.90 -18.29
N VAL A 64 9.33 8.12 -18.58
CA VAL A 64 10.36 8.82 -17.80
C VAL A 64 9.69 9.81 -16.88
N LEU A 65 9.95 9.71 -15.58
CA LEU A 65 9.52 10.71 -14.62
C LEU A 65 10.42 11.95 -14.74
N THR A 66 9.96 12.96 -15.50
CA THR A 66 10.69 14.23 -15.63
C THR A 66 10.70 14.99 -14.30
N THR A 67 11.62 15.95 -14.16
CA THR A 67 11.70 16.79 -12.95
C THR A 67 10.40 17.56 -12.71
N GLU A 68 9.76 18.05 -13.77
CA GLU A 68 8.49 18.78 -13.70
C GLU A 68 7.36 17.88 -13.18
N LEU A 69 7.28 16.64 -13.69
CA LEU A 69 6.30 15.66 -13.22
C LEU A 69 6.60 15.21 -11.78
N ALA A 70 7.87 15.09 -11.40
CA ALA A 70 8.27 14.75 -10.03
C ALA A 70 7.82 15.83 -9.01
N VAL A 71 7.88 17.12 -9.38
CA VAL A 71 7.35 18.21 -8.53
C VAL A 71 5.83 18.11 -8.42
N ARG A 72 5.12 17.94 -9.54
CA ARG A 72 3.64 17.79 -9.56
C ARG A 72 3.15 16.55 -8.82
N THR A 73 3.98 15.51 -8.72
CA THR A 73 3.64 14.28 -8.00
C THR A 73 3.29 14.55 -6.54
N LEU A 74 4.05 15.40 -5.86
CA LEU A 74 3.78 15.74 -4.46
C LEU A 74 2.43 16.46 -4.31
N GLU A 75 2.10 17.36 -5.24
CA GLU A 75 0.82 18.08 -5.25
C GLU A 75 -0.38 17.15 -5.45
N VAL A 76 -0.22 16.09 -6.24
CA VAL A 76 -1.29 15.12 -6.52
C VAL A 76 -1.44 14.09 -5.40
N LEU A 77 -0.34 13.69 -4.76
CA LEU A 77 -0.35 12.67 -3.69
C LEU A 77 -0.75 13.24 -2.32
N LEU A 78 -0.33 14.46 -1.98
CA LEU A 78 -0.57 15.07 -0.66
C LEU A 78 -2.06 15.20 -0.27
N PRO A 79 -2.98 15.66 -1.15
CA PRO A 79 -4.41 15.74 -0.81
C PRO A 79 -5.05 14.36 -0.58
N ARG A 80 -4.41 13.30 -1.08
CA ARG A 80 -4.95 11.93 -1.11
C ARG A 80 -4.42 11.04 0.01
N GLY A 81 -3.47 11.53 0.81
CA GLY A 81 -3.17 10.97 2.14
C GLY A 81 -4.36 11.03 3.12
N GLN A 82 -5.47 11.67 2.73
CA GLN A 82 -6.73 11.66 3.48
C GLN A 82 -7.62 10.43 3.18
N LEU A 83 -7.21 9.52 2.30
CA LEU A 83 -7.84 8.22 2.17
C LEU A 83 -7.71 7.51 3.51
N ARG A 84 -8.81 7.47 4.28
CA ARG A 84 -8.83 6.87 5.61
C ARG A 84 -8.70 5.36 5.46
N PRO A 85 -7.64 4.74 6.01
CA PRO A 85 -7.68 3.32 6.28
C PRO A 85 -8.82 3.07 7.27
N GLU A 86 -9.69 2.10 7.02
CA GLU A 86 -10.57 1.62 8.09
C GLU A 86 -9.69 0.96 9.14
N LEU A 87 -9.42 1.68 10.23
CA LEU A 87 -8.68 1.16 11.36
C LEU A 87 -9.53 0.07 12.01
N ARG A 88 -9.16 -1.20 11.80
CA ARG A 88 -9.73 -2.29 12.61
C ARG A 88 -9.48 -1.97 14.09
N PRO A 89 -10.49 -2.12 14.97
CA PRO A 89 -10.25 -2.04 16.41
C PRO A 89 -9.23 -3.10 16.79
N GLN A 90 -8.01 -2.69 17.15
CA GLN A 90 -7.01 -3.58 17.72
C GLN A 90 -7.04 -3.43 19.24
N ASP A 91 -7.33 -4.53 19.93
CA ASP A 91 -7.18 -4.61 21.38
C ASP A 91 -5.72 -4.42 21.75
N HIS A 92 -5.37 -3.25 22.29
CA HIS A 92 -4.04 -2.93 22.79
C HIS A 92 -3.72 -3.75 24.04
N ARG A 93 -3.27 -5.00 23.88
CA ARG A 93 -2.64 -5.77 24.95
C ARG A 93 -1.12 -5.82 24.74
N LEU A 94 -0.40 -5.00 25.51
CA LEU A 94 1.02 -5.20 25.77
C LEU A 94 1.16 -6.44 26.66
N GLY A 95 1.73 -7.53 26.13
CA GLY A 95 1.97 -8.77 26.87
C GLY A 95 3.06 -9.62 26.20
N PRO A 96 3.88 -10.36 26.97
CA PRO A 96 5.22 -10.77 26.55
C PRO A 96 5.24 -11.98 25.59
N THR A 97 6.36 -12.06 24.87
CA THR A 97 6.75 -13.07 23.88
C THR A 97 6.82 -14.53 24.39
N ARG A 98 6.29 -15.47 23.60
CA ARG A 98 6.69 -16.88 23.28
C ARG A 98 5.40 -17.69 23.00
N SER A 99 5.29 -18.63 22.06
CA SER A 99 6.25 -19.58 21.51
C SER A 99 5.79 -20.07 20.14
N ASN A 100 6.79 -20.34 19.32
CA ASN A 100 6.79 -21.20 18.14
C ASN A 100 5.97 -22.50 18.32
N ARG A 101 5.09 -22.79 17.34
CA ARG A 101 4.76 -24.17 16.92
C ARG A 101 4.28 -24.15 15.47
N GLN A 102 5.22 -24.20 14.53
CA GLN A 102 4.95 -24.69 13.18
C GLN A 102 4.49 -26.15 13.27
N THR A 103 3.21 -26.42 13.00
CA THR A 103 2.79 -27.73 12.47
C THR A 103 2.57 -27.58 10.98
N LYS A 104 3.55 -28.09 10.25
CA LYS A 104 3.55 -28.34 8.80
C LYS A 104 2.47 -29.36 8.47
N THR A 105 1.44 -28.95 7.74
CA THR A 105 0.64 -29.84 6.88
C THR A 105 0.17 -29.08 5.65
N ALA A 106 0.65 -29.51 4.50
CA ALA A 106 0.07 -29.27 3.17
C ALA A 106 0.05 -30.64 2.46
N PRO A 107 -0.66 -30.82 1.33
CA PRO A 107 -1.82 -30.10 0.81
C PRO A 107 -3.02 -31.05 0.61
N HIS A 108 -4.24 -30.52 0.44
CA HIS A 108 -5.28 -31.25 -0.29
C HIS A 108 -5.92 -30.36 -1.35
N ALA A 109 -5.98 -30.95 -2.54
CA ALA A 109 -6.50 -30.42 -3.79
C ALA A 109 -8.01 -30.18 -3.74
N GLY A 110 -8.48 -29.25 -4.55
CA GLY A 110 -9.90 -29.04 -4.81
C GLY A 110 -10.14 -27.61 -5.30
N GLY A 111 -10.12 -27.42 -6.62
CA GLY A 111 -10.49 -26.15 -7.22
C GLY A 111 -11.98 -25.90 -7.13
N GLU A 112 -12.38 -24.64 -7.04
CA GLU A 112 -13.65 -24.15 -7.58
C GLU A 112 -13.68 -22.61 -7.67
N ARG A 113 -13.59 -22.14 -8.92
CA ARG A 113 -14.32 -21.04 -9.58
C ARG A 113 -14.57 -19.74 -8.81
N PHE A 114 -13.89 -18.70 -9.30
CA PHE A 114 -14.29 -17.30 -9.24
C PHE A 114 -15.78 -17.11 -9.58
N ARG A 115 -16.54 -16.43 -8.72
CA ARG A 115 -17.85 -15.86 -9.06
C ARG A 115 -17.80 -14.35 -8.91
N CYS A 116 -17.68 -13.67 -10.05
CA CYS A 116 -17.93 -12.24 -10.20
C CYS A 116 -19.45 -12.01 -10.03
N GLN A 117 -19.87 -11.18 -9.07
CA GLN A 117 -21.25 -10.67 -9.02
C GLN A 117 -21.23 -9.18 -9.33
N SER A 118 -21.47 -8.87 -10.59
CA SER A 118 -21.91 -7.57 -11.08
C SER A 118 -23.32 -7.29 -10.58
N ARG A 119 -23.50 -6.28 -9.71
CA ARG A 119 -24.81 -5.63 -9.53
C ARG A 119 -24.85 -4.37 -10.39
N LEU A 120 -25.45 -4.53 -11.56
CA LEU A 120 -26.18 -3.46 -12.23
C LEU A 120 -27.43 -3.19 -11.38
N THR A 121 -27.61 -1.96 -10.92
CA THR A 121 -28.95 -1.44 -10.61
C THR A 121 -29.23 -0.34 -11.61
N GLU A 122 -30.11 -0.68 -12.54
CA GLU A 122 -30.74 0.21 -13.50
C GLU A 122 -31.54 1.30 -12.79
N SER A 123 -31.43 2.48 -13.38
CA SER A 123 -32.35 3.61 -13.30
C SER A 123 -33.76 3.20 -13.71
N ASN A 124 -34.78 3.60 -12.94
CA ASN A 124 -36.09 3.86 -13.53
C ASN A 124 -36.84 4.94 -12.74
N ARG A 125 -37.09 6.04 -13.45
CA ARG A 125 -38.14 7.08 -13.36
C ARG A 125 -38.82 7.37 -12.02
#